data_AF-A0A4Q6G9H5-F1
#
_entry.id   AF-A0A4Q6G9H5-F1
#
_cell.length_a   1.000
_cell.length_b   1.000
_cell.length_c   1.000
_cell.angle_alpha   90.00
_cell.angle_beta   90.00
_cell.angle_gamma   90.00
#
_symmetry.space_group_name_H-M   'P 1'
#
loop_
_entity.id
_entity.type
_entity.pdbx_description
1 polymer ?
#
loop_
_entity_poly.entity_id
_entity_poly.type
_entity_poly.pdbx_seq_one_letter_code
_entity_poly.pdbx_strand_id
1 'polypeptide(L)'
;MIDKQENLIAYSVHSLPKTYVLLLGSGISLSSGLPSGWDITTDLVKTYATLQGEKLREEPAVWFKAKFGRDPDYSEMMELLQQTSTSRMMLIWKYFTP
;
A
#
# COMPACT_ATOMS: atom_id res chain seq x y z
N MET A 1 -25.54 16.26 -16.81
CA MET A 1 -26.35 15.23 -17.48
C MET A 1 -25.93 13.92 -16.84
N ILE A 2 -26.66 13.44 -15.84
CA ILE A 2 -26.31 12.22 -15.09
C ILE A 2 -26.42 11.04 -16.06
N ASP A 3 -25.34 10.28 -16.15
CA ASP A 3 -25.19 9.22 -17.15
C ASP A 3 -26.26 8.13 -16.92
N LYS A 4 -26.91 7.65 -17.98
CA LYS A 4 -28.04 6.69 -17.88
C LYS A 4 -27.67 5.41 -17.11
N GLN A 5 -26.39 5.08 -17.05
CA GLN A 5 -25.82 3.91 -16.38
C GLN A 5 -25.85 4.03 -14.85
N GLU A 6 -25.64 5.22 -14.27
CA GLU A 6 -25.57 5.39 -12.81
C GLU A 6 -26.94 5.19 -12.15
N ASN A 7 -28.00 5.65 -12.79
CA ASN A 7 -29.38 5.48 -12.31
C ASN A 7 -29.82 4.02 -12.29
N LEU A 8 -29.30 3.18 -13.19
CA LEU A 8 -29.68 1.77 -13.26
C LEU A 8 -29.09 0.96 -12.11
N ILE A 9 -27.87 1.27 -11.67
CA ILE A 9 -27.25 0.62 -10.51
C ILE A 9 -27.99 1.01 -9.24
N ALA A 10 -28.26 2.30 -9.04
CA ALA A 10 -29.02 2.78 -7.89
C ALA A 10 -30.43 2.15 -7.82
N TYR A 11 -31.14 2.10 -8.96
CA TYR A 11 -32.45 1.47 -9.06
C TYR A 11 -32.41 -0.04 -8.78
N SER A 12 -31.40 -0.75 -9.29
CA SER A 12 -31.26 -2.19 -9.09
C SER A 12 -30.93 -2.54 -7.63
N VAL A 13 -30.03 -1.78 -7.00
CA VAL A 13 -29.69 -1.94 -5.57
C VAL A 13 -30.90 -1.67 -4.68
N HIS A 14 -31.69 -0.65 -4.99
CA HIS A 14 -32.92 -0.32 -4.25
C HIS A 14 -34.02 -1.38 -4.45
N SER A 15 -34.20 -1.88 -5.68
CA SER A 15 -35.34 -2.74 -6.04
C SER A 15 -35.12 -4.21 -5.73
N LEU A 16 -33.86 -4.65 -5.56
CA LEU A 16 -33.49 -6.04 -5.28
C LEU A 16 -32.71 -6.12 -3.96
N PRO A 17 -33.39 -5.97 -2.81
CA PRO A 17 -32.72 -6.04 -1.52
C PRO A 17 -32.14 -7.44 -1.27
N LYS A 18 -30.96 -7.50 -0.65
CA LYS A 18 -30.25 -8.73 -0.26
C LYS A 18 -29.69 -9.57 -1.42
N THR A 19 -29.67 -9.05 -2.65
CA THR A 19 -29.15 -9.78 -3.83
C THR A 19 -27.68 -9.50 -4.12
N TYR A 20 -27.15 -8.34 -3.70
CA TYR A 20 -25.78 -7.91 -4.01
C TYR A 20 -24.83 -8.05 -2.82
N VAL A 21 -23.58 -8.41 -3.11
CA VAL A 21 -22.46 -8.42 -2.17
C VAL A 21 -21.36 -7.52 -2.71
N LEU A 22 -20.76 -6.72 -1.83
CA LEU A 22 -19.59 -5.89 -2.15
C LEU A 22 -18.32 -6.60 -1.71
N LEU A 23 -17.40 -6.81 -2.65
CA LEU A 23 -16.03 -7.21 -2.36
C LEU A 23 -15.14 -5.98 -2.53
N LEU A 24 -14.62 -5.46 -1.42
CA LEU A 24 -13.79 -4.26 -1.39
C LEU A 24 -12.32 -4.67 -1.23
N GLY A 25 -11.48 -4.27 -2.19
CA GLY A 25 -10.02 -4.42 -2.11
C GLY A 25 -9.34 -3.17 -1.56
N SER A 26 -8.05 -3.26 -1.26
CA SER A 26 -7.23 -2.12 -0.78
C SER A 26 -7.20 -0.92 -1.73
N GLY A 27 -7.52 -1.13 -3.02
CA GLY A 27 -7.57 -0.07 -4.03
C GLY A 27 -8.62 1.01 -3.78
N ILE A 28 -9.67 0.74 -2.99
CA ILE A 28 -10.69 1.77 -2.66
C ILE A 28 -10.13 2.90 -1.79
N SER A 29 -9.02 2.65 -1.09
CA SER A 29 -8.39 3.59 -0.17
C SER A 29 -7.26 4.40 -0.81
N LEU A 30 -6.94 4.19 -2.09
CA LEU A 30 -5.90 4.97 -2.78
C LEU A 30 -6.27 6.46 -2.88
N SER A 31 -7.55 6.76 -3.11
CA SER A 31 -8.07 8.12 -3.24
C SER A 31 -8.29 8.83 -1.90
N SER A 32 -8.10 8.16 -0.75
CA SER A 32 -8.22 8.78 0.58
C SER A 32 -6.92 9.42 1.07
N GLY A 33 -5.86 9.44 0.24
CA GLY A 33 -4.55 9.97 0.60
C GLY A 33 -3.71 9.04 1.46
N LEU A 34 -4.19 7.83 1.75
CA LEU A 34 -3.42 6.79 2.41
C LEU A 34 -2.44 6.14 1.42
N PRO A 35 -1.17 5.96 1.78
CA PRO A 35 -0.21 5.26 0.93
C PRO A 35 -0.62 3.80 0.77
N SER A 36 -0.39 3.25 -0.42
CA SER A 36 -0.59 1.83 -0.67
C SER A 36 0.47 0.98 0.06
N GLY A 37 0.20 -0.33 0.18
CA GLY A 37 1.21 -1.26 0.68
C GLY A 37 2.50 -1.23 -0.13
N TRP A 38 2.41 -0.95 -1.44
CA TRP A 38 3.58 -0.79 -2.30
C TRP A 38 4.37 0.48 -2.00
N ASP A 39 3.68 1.60 -1.77
CA ASP A 39 4.32 2.88 -1.41
C ASP A 39 5.06 2.76 -0.08
N ILE A 40 4.42 2.12 0.91
CA ILE A 40 5.05 1.83 2.21
C ILE A 40 6.28 0.94 2.03
N THR A 41 6.17 -0.13 1.24
CA THR A 41 7.29 -1.05 0.99
C THR A 41 8.47 -0.34 0.33
N THR A 42 8.19 0.54 -0.63
CA THR A 42 9.21 1.33 -1.35
C THR A 42 9.91 2.32 -0.41
N ASP A 43 9.20 2.96 0.52
CA ASP A 43 9.81 3.83 1.54
C ASP A 43 10.65 3.05 2.56
N LEU A 44 10.22 1.83 2.93
CA LEU A 44 11.01 0.95 3.80
C LEU A 44 12.34 0.54 3.13
N VAL A 45 12.30 0.23 1.84
CA VAL A 45 13.52 -0.04 1.05
C VAL A 45 14.44 1.17 1.04
N LYS A 46 13.88 2.37 0.85
CA LYS A 46 14.66 3.62 0.90
C LYS A 46 15.31 3.86 2.26
N THR A 47 14.57 3.61 3.33
CA THR A 47 15.07 3.68 4.70
C THR A 47 16.21 2.69 4.90
N TYR A 48 16.03 1.44 4.46
CA TYR A 48 17.05 0.40 4.55
C TYR A 48 18.32 0.75 3.78
N ALA A 49 18.21 1.20 2.52
CA ALA A 49 19.37 1.62 1.72
C ALA A 49 20.15 2.76 2.40
N THR A 50 19.43 3.73 2.98
CA THR A 50 20.04 4.86 3.71
C THR A 50 20.80 4.37 4.95
N LEU A 51 20.25 3.41 5.70
CA LEU A 51 20.94 2.80 6.85
C LEU A 51 22.19 2.01 6.45
N GLN A 52 22.22 1.45 5.24
CA GLN A 52 23.40 0.80 4.66
C GLN A 52 24.44 1.80 4.11
N GLY A 53 24.14 3.11 4.15
CA GLY A 53 25.01 4.15 3.60
C GLY A 53 25.01 4.21 2.08
N GLU A 54 24.08 3.53 1.42
CA GLU A 54 23.98 3.51 -0.04
C GLU A 54 23.05 4.64 -0.54
N LYS A 55 23.53 5.39 -1.53
CA LYS A 55 22.70 6.39 -2.22
C LYS A 55 21.93 5.72 -3.35
N LEU A 56 20.62 5.68 -3.20
CA LEU A 56 19.68 5.32 -4.26
C LEU A 56 19.84 6.27 -5.45
N ARG A 57 20.38 5.75 -6.56
CA ARG A 57 20.40 6.43 -7.86
C ARG A 57 19.19 6.08 -8.73
N GLU A 58 18.50 5.00 -8.34
CA GLU A 58 17.41 4.35 -9.08
C GLU A 58 16.17 4.30 -8.19
N GLU A 59 15.04 3.89 -8.76
CA GLU A 59 13.84 3.58 -7.99
C GLU A 59 14.14 2.54 -6.89
N PRO A 60 13.66 2.71 -5.64
CA PRO A 60 14.03 1.85 -4.52
C PRO A 60 13.79 0.36 -4.77
N ALA A 61 12.65 0.01 -5.39
CA ALA A 61 12.35 -1.37 -5.74
C ALA A 61 13.36 -1.96 -6.76
N VAL A 62 13.85 -1.15 -7.70
CA VAL A 62 14.84 -1.57 -8.70
C VAL A 62 16.20 -1.82 -8.04
N TRP A 63 16.64 -0.92 -7.16
CA TRP A 63 17.85 -1.11 -6.38
C TRP A 63 17.79 -2.38 -5.50
N PHE A 64 16.64 -2.61 -4.85
CA PHE A 64 16.45 -3.81 -4.02
C PHE A 64 16.53 -5.08 -4.87
N LYS A 65 15.87 -5.08 -6.04
CA LYS A 65 15.92 -6.19 -6.98
C LYS A 65 17.32 -6.43 -7.53
N ALA A 66 18.09 -5.38 -7.81
CA ALA A 66 19.48 -5.52 -8.22
C ALA A 66 20.37 -6.13 -7.12
N LYS A 67 20.09 -5.81 -5.85
CA LYS A 67 20.88 -6.29 -4.70
C LYS A 67 20.51 -7.70 -4.23
N PHE A 68 19.21 -8.03 -4.21
CA PHE A 68 18.69 -9.27 -3.64
C PHE A 68 18.12 -10.25 -4.69
N GLY A 69 18.03 -9.84 -5.96
CA GLY A 69 17.53 -10.68 -7.06
C GLY A 69 16.01 -10.91 -7.06
N ARG A 70 15.27 -10.24 -6.18
CA ARG A 70 13.81 -10.36 -6.03
C ARG A 70 13.16 -9.00 -5.75
N ASP A 71 11.87 -8.90 -6.03
CA ASP A 71 11.10 -7.71 -5.66
C ASP A 71 10.95 -7.62 -4.13
N PRO A 72 10.93 -6.40 -3.56
CA PRO A 72 10.82 -6.21 -2.12
C PRO A 72 9.43 -6.62 -1.61
N ASP A 73 9.40 -7.36 -0.50
CA ASP A 73 8.18 -7.71 0.24
C ASP A 73 8.10 -6.92 1.55
N TYR A 74 6.88 -6.50 1.92
CA TYR A 74 6.64 -5.74 3.15
C TYR A 74 7.13 -6.47 4.41
N SER A 75 6.81 -7.76 4.54
CA SER A 75 7.14 -8.55 5.73
C SER A 75 8.65 -8.73 5.82
N GLU A 76 9.30 -9.02 4.70
CA GLU A 76 10.75 -9.10 4.61
C GLU A 76 11.42 -7.78 5.01
N MET A 77 10.95 -6.65 4.50
CA MET A 77 11.52 -5.35 4.84
C MET A 77 11.40 -5.04 6.34
N MET A 78 10.30 -5.44 6.97
CA MET A 78 10.10 -5.31 8.41
C MET A 78 11.05 -6.20 9.22
N GLU A 79 11.40 -7.37 8.72
CA GLU A 79 12.39 -8.27 9.33
C GLU A 79 13.82 -7.75 9.15
N LEU A 80 14.19 -7.30 7.95
CA LEU A 80 15.51 -6.75 7.63
C LEU A 80 15.83 -5.48 8.43
N LEU A 81 14.81 -4.67 8.73
CA LEU A 81 14.93 -3.51 9.61
C LEU A 81 15.01 -3.88 11.10
N GLN A 82 14.97 -5.17 11.45
CA GLN A 82 15.11 -5.73 12.80
C GLN A 82 14.18 -5.10 13.83
N GLN A 83 13.01 -4.65 13.39
CA GLN A 83 12.03 -4.01 14.26
C GLN A 83 11.35 -5.09 15.12
N THR A 84 11.42 -4.97 16.44
CA THR A 84 10.55 -5.74 17.35
C THR A 84 9.09 -5.39 17.06
N SER A 85 8.14 -6.24 17.50
CA SER A 85 6.70 -6.02 17.27
C SER A 85 6.22 -4.61 17.67
N THR A 86 6.74 -4.07 18.76
CA THR A 86 6.44 -2.70 19.23
C THR A 86 7.04 -1.63 18.32
N SER A 87 8.29 -1.80 17.88
CA SER A 87 8.96 -0.80 17.04
C SER A 87 8.45 -0.81 15.58
N ARG A 88 7.89 -1.94 15.10
CA ARG A 88 7.15 -2.00 13.82
C ARG A 88 5.96 -1.05 13.78
N MET A 89 5.18 -1.01 14.87
CA MET A 89 4.02 -0.12 14.94
C MET A 89 4.48 1.34 14.85
N MET A 90 5.54 1.72 15.55
CA MET A 90 6.09 3.08 15.47
C MET A 90 6.61 3.44 14.06
N LEU A 91 7.19 2.48 13.34
CA LEU A 91 7.71 2.70 11.99
C LEU A 91 6.60 3.00 10.97
N ILE A 92 5.44 2.35 11.10
CA ILE A 92 4.31 2.54 10.19
C ILE A 92 3.37 3.65 10.66
N TRP A 93 3.42 4.05 11.93
CA TRP A 93 2.48 5.03 12.47
C TRP A 93 2.55 6.39 11.76
N LYS A 94 3.73 6.75 11.25
CA LYS A 94 3.93 7.94 10.41
C LYS A 94 3.08 7.99 9.12
N TYR A 95 2.54 6.85 8.66
CA TYR A 95 1.68 6.80 7.47
C TYR A 95 0.19 6.94 7.78
N PHE A 96 -0.19 6.82 9.05
CA PHE A 96 -1.59 6.80 9.50
C PHE A 96 -1.96 8.01 10.36
N THR A 97 -1.01 8.90 10.64
CA THR A 97 -1.22 10.12 11.43
C THR A 97 -0.88 11.36 10.56
N PRO A 98 -1.73 12.41 10.53
CA PRO A 98 -1.44 13.66 9.83
C PRO A 98 -0.24 14.44 10.41
#